data_AF-A0A553DXG7-F1
#
_entry.id   AF-A0A553DXG7-F1
#
_cell.length_a   1.000
_cell.length_b   1.000
_cell.length_c   1.000
_cell.angle_alpha   90.00
_cell.angle_beta   90.00
_cell.angle_gamma   90.00
#
_symmetry.space_group_name_H-M   'P 1'
#
loop_
_entity.id
_entity.type
_entity.pdbx_description
1 polymer ?
#
loop_
_entity_poly.entity_id
_entity_poly.type
_entity_poly.pdbx_seq_one_letter_code
_entity_poly.pdbx_strand_id
1 'polypeptide(L)'
;MNQSKQSVLQLKTVLIAILFFSIQAGYSQVEKNSELFKTIILKDSLLFNVGFNTCNISQFENLLSEKFEFYHDKDSISNKKQFLHNLRNGLCISPTTYQSRRELLPESTEIYPLYKKDKLYGAIQIGVHQFYETVEKRKEVFGSSAKFTHVWLLENGVWKLSRSLSYDHQVHLLDTTTSSIFDNDTEIEKWLTENKVPTLGIGVINDGKLQQVKVFGALKKGVSAPYNTIFNVASLTKPVTAIVTLKLVSLGKWNLDEPIYHYWIDPEIAKDPNLKKLTTRIILSHQTGFSNWRGNNKDGKLHFEFEPGTKYQYSGEGLEYLRKALEHKFHKTLDQLANELIFTPLKMNDTEFFWTKKTDESRFAIGYDNKGAAYETKKNTTANAADDLLTTVEDYGKFSVSVLNGEGLSEKVFDDMITNQVATKNGKHFGLGFEIYTLGNGEIALSHGGADNGVQTIFFLFPKSKKGLIIFTNVDDGYKVYEKLLTHYLGESGKKIIEIETK
;
A
#
# COMPACT_ATOMS: atom_id res chain seq x y z
N MET A 1 38.33 47.79 18.81
CA MET A 1 37.91 46.77 17.83
C MET A 1 37.47 45.49 18.55
N ASN A 2 36.25 45.44 19.13
CA ASN A 2 35.70 44.16 19.64
C ASN A 2 34.21 44.23 20.04
N GLN A 3 33.29 44.63 19.15
CA GLN A 3 31.85 44.63 19.50
C GLN A 3 30.87 44.18 18.40
N SER A 4 31.31 43.78 17.20
CA SER A 4 30.38 43.44 16.11
C SER A 4 30.21 41.95 15.77
N LYS A 5 30.88 41.03 16.48
CA LYS A 5 30.83 39.58 16.16
C LYS A 5 29.92 38.73 17.06
N GLN A 6 29.35 39.30 18.12
CA GLN A 6 28.52 38.54 19.07
C GLN A 6 27.01 38.57 18.77
N SER A 7 26.52 39.52 17.95
CA SER A 7 25.09 39.63 17.62
C SER A 7 24.64 38.68 16.49
N VAL A 8 25.55 38.21 15.64
CA VAL A 8 25.21 37.34 14.49
C VAL A 8 25.04 35.88 14.93
N LEU A 9 25.63 35.47 16.05
CA LEU A 9 25.57 34.09 16.54
C LEU A 9 24.29 33.80 17.35
N GLN A 10 23.69 34.81 18.01
CA GLN A 10 22.41 34.63 18.72
C GLN A 10 21.20 34.67 17.77
N LEU A 11 21.31 35.30 16.59
CA LEU A 11 20.20 35.35 15.63
C LEU A 11 20.00 34.02 14.87
N LYS A 12 21.06 33.21 14.71
CA LYS A 12 20.96 31.89 14.04
C LYS A 12 20.35 30.81 14.94
N THR A 13 20.52 30.91 16.25
CA THR A 13 19.95 29.93 17.20
C THR A 13 18.44 30.12 17.40
N VAL A 14 17.94 31.36 17.25
CA VAL A 14 16.49 31.65 17.35
C VAL A 14 15.74 31.26 16.07
N LEU A 15 16.38 31.33 14.89
CA LEU A 15 15.74 30.86 13.64
C LEU A 15 15.64 29.33 13.53
N ILE A 16 16.55 28.57 14.17
CA ILE A 16 16.52 27.10 14.14
C ILE A 16 15.52 26.53 15.17
N ALA A 17 15.23 27.27 16.25
CA ALA A 17 14.19 26.87 17.22
C ALA A 17 12.75 27.12 16.72
N ILE A 18 12.54 28.03 15.75
CA ILE A 18 11.22 28.32 15.18
C ILE A 18 10.86 27.35 14.04
N LEU A 19 11.84 26.65 13.46
CA LEU A 19 11.61 25.61 12.44
C LEU A 19 11.16 24.24 13.01
N PHE A 20 11.07 24.11 14.35
CA PHE A 20 10.61 22.90 15.03
C PHE A 20 9.20 22.98 15.62
N PHE A 21 8.45 24.05 15.36
CA PHE A 21 7.03 24.11 15.72
C PHE A 21 6.16 24.06 14.47
N SER A 22 5.28 23.05 14.44
CA SER A 22 4.12 22.90 13.54
C SER A 22 4.40 22.65 12.07
N ILE A 23 4.84 21.43 11.74
CA ILE A 23 4.18 20.69 10.65
C ILE A 23 2.91 20.10 11.28
N GLN A 24 1.90 20.94 11.50
CA GLN A 24 0.54 20.42 11.51
C GLN A 24 0.31 19.96 10.07
N ALA A 25 0.37 18.65 9.85
CA ALA A 25 -0.17 18.07 8.64
C ALA A 25 -1.63 18.54 8.56
N GLY A 26 -1.88 19.53 7.72
CA GLY A 26 -3.21 20.01 7.41
C GLY A 26 -3.94 18.91 6.64
N TYR A 27 -4.44 17.91 7.34
CA TYR A 27 -5.47 17.03 6.82
C TYR A 27 -6.71 17.89 6.64
N SER A 28 -6.86 18.46 5.44
CA SER A 28 -7.97 19.34 5.11
C SER A 28 -9.28 18.54 5.03
N GLN A 29 -9.21 17.26 4.65
CA GLN A 29 -10.29 16.28 4.71
C GLN A 29 -10.32 15.60 6.10
N VAL A 30 -11.52 15.44 6.68
CA VAL A 30 -11.68 14.65 7.91
C VAL A 30 -11.61 13.14 7.64
N GLU A 31 -11.11 12.36 8.60
CA GLU A 31 -11.12 10.90 8.51
C GLU A 31 -12.54 10.35 8.32
N LYS A 32 -12.69 9.29 7.51
CA LYS A 32 -14.00 8.69 7.18
C LYS A 32 -14.76 8.12 8.38
N ASN A 33 -14.07 7.81 9.46
CA ASN A 33 -14.63 7.33 10.72
C ASN A 33 -14.97 8.46 11.72
N SER A 34 -14.67 9.72 11.40
CA SER A 34 -14.89 10.87 12.28
C SER A 34 -16.39 11.16 12.48
N GLU A 35 -16.72 11.77 13.62
CA GLU A 35 -18.10 12.15 13.93
C GLU A 35 -18.69 13.15 12.93
N LEU A 36 -17.86 14.10 12.45
CA LEU A 36 -18.30 15.05 11.42
C LEU A 36 -18.60 14.33 10.10
N PHE A 37 -17.74 13.41 9.67
CA PHE A 37 -17.95 12.66 8.44
C PHE A 37 -19.28 11.90 8.49
N LYS A 38 -19.50 11.10 9.55
CA LYS A 38 -20.74 10.36 9.76
C LYS A 38 -21.96 11.28 9.78
N THR A 39 -21.85 12.42 10.46
CA THR A 39 -22.95 13.39 10.57
C THR A 39 -23.36 13.94 9.20
N ILE A 40 -22.40 14.38 8.39
CA ILE A 40 -22.70 14.96 7.07
C ILE A 40 -23.23 13.90 6.11
N ILE A 41 -22.65 12.69 6.10
CA ILE A 41 -23.19 11.56 5.31
C ILE A 41 -24.63 11.22 5.72
N LEU A 42 -24.95 11.24 7.01
CA LEU A 42 -26.31 11.03 7.48
C LEU A 42 -27.27 12.13 6.99
N LYS A 43 -26.84 13.39 6.98
CA LYS A 43 -27.66 14.50 6.47
C LYS A 43 -27.86 14.44 4.96
N ASP A 44 -26.83 14.06 4.20
CA ASP A 44 -26.94 13.77 2.77
C ASP A 44 -27.95 12.64 2.51
N SER A 45 -27.81 11.52 3.22
CA SER A 45 -28.71 10.38 3.10
C SER A 45 -30.17 10.75 3.38
N LEU A 46 -30.45 11.54 4.41
CA LEU A 46 -31.82 12.01 4.67
C LEU A 46 -32.35 12.89 3.52
N LEU A 47 -31.51 13.75 2.93
CA LEU A 47 -31.92 14.62 1.84
C LEU A 47 -32.20 13.83 0.55
N PHE A 48 -31.33 12.89 0.19
CA PHE A 48 -31.41 12.20 -1.10
C PHE A 48 -32.08 10.84 -1.03
N ASN A 49 -31.75 9.98 -0.06
CA ASN A 49 -32.35 8.65 0.02
C ASN A 49 -33.80 8.70 0.51
N VAL A 50 -34.12 9.63 1.42
CA VAL A 50 -35.49 9.84 1.88
C VAL A 50 -36.15 10.95 1.07
N GLY A 51 -35.56 12.14 0.99
CA GLY A 51 -36.17 13.25 0.27
C GLY A 51 -36.29 13.00 -1.23
N PHE A 52 -35.17 12.94 -1.96
CA PHE A 52 -35.16 12.87 -3.43
C PHE A 52 -35.75 11.55 -3.94
N ASN A 53 -35.19 10.42 -3.53
CA ASN A 53 -35.49 9.10 -4.08
C ASN A 53 -36.92 8.63 -3.80
N THR A 54 -37.54 9.11 -2.72
CA THR A 54 -38.95 8.79 -2.39
C THR A 54 -39.90 9.96 -2.63
N CYS A 55 -39.41 11.08 -3.19
CA CYS A 55 -40.17 12.30 -3.39
C CYS A 55 -40.82 12.87 -2.11
N ASN A 56 -40.18 12.67 -0.96
CA ASN A 56 -40.62 13.21 0.32
C ASN A 56 -40.14 14.65 0.51
N ILE A 57 -40.95 15.61 0.04
CA ILE A 57 -40.61 17.04 0.04
C ILE A 57 -40.38 17.61 1.46
N SER A 58 -41.04 17.05 2.48
CA SER A 58 -40.89 17.53 3.86
C SER A 58 -39.45 17.41 4.37
N GLN A 59 -38.68 16.43 3.86
CA GLN A 59 -37.26 16.29 4.22
C GLN A 59 -36.42 17.45 3.70
N PHE A 60 -36.70 17.95 2.49
CA PHE A 60 -36.02 19.13 1.98
C PHE A 60 -36.42 20.39 2.74
N GLU A 61 -37.70 20.55 3.10
CA GLU A 61 -38.14 21.69 3.92
C GLU A 61 -37.40 21.74 5.26
N ASN A 62 -37.17 20.57 5.85
CA ASN A 62 -36.47 20.40 7.12
C ASN A 62 -34.94 20.51 7.05
N LEU A 63 -34.31 20.18 5.92
CA LEU A 63 -32.84 20.14 5.82
C LEU A 63 -32.25 21.29 5.01
N LEU A 64 -33.04 22.02 4.22
CA LEU A 64 -32.58 23.21 3.50
C LEU A 64 -32.62 24.46 4.39
N SER A 65 -31.56 25.25 4.35
CA SER A 65 -31.50 26.60 4.93
C SER A 65 -32.53 27.52 4.27
N GLU A 66 -33.03 28.51 4.99
CA GLU A 66 -33.85 29.58 4.40
C GLU A 66 -33.08 30.40 3.35
N LYS A 67 -31.75 30.41 3.43
CA LYS A 67 -30.86 31.06 2.45
C LYS A 67 -30.32 30.10 1.40
N PHE A 68 -31.01 28.98 1.17
CA PHE A 68 -30.55 27.97 0.24
C PHE A 68 -30.46 28.49 -1.20
N GLU A 69 -29.32 28.22 -1.83
CA GLU A 69 -29.04 28.47 -3.24
C GLU A 69 -28.64 27.17 -3.95
N PHE A 70 -29.29 26.88 -5.06
CA PHE A 70 -28.98 25.77 -5.95
C PHE A 70 -28.43 26.29 -7.27
N TYR A 71 -27.29 25.75 -7.68
CA TYR A 71 -26.63 26.04 -8.94
C TYR A 71 -26.58 24.75 -9.75
N HIS A 72 -27.04 24.82 -11.00
CA HIS A 72 -27.08 23.69 -11.91
C HIS A 72 -26.49 24.12 -13.25
N ASP A 73 -25.63 23.30 -13.87
CA ASP A 73 -24.94 23.64 -15.12
C ASP A 73 -25.84 23.54 -16.37
N LYS A 74 -26.83 22.64 -16.37
CA LYS A 74 -27.82 22.47 -17.45
C LYS A 74 -29.11 23.27 -17.25
N ASP A 75 -29.31 23.80 -16.04
CA ASP A 75 -30.49 24.59 -15.67
C ASP A 75 -30.03 25.98 -15.16
N SER A 76 -30.91 26.72 -14.51
CA SER A 76 -30.58 28.03 -13.91
C SER A 76 -30.45 27.97 -12.38
N ILE A 77 -29.98 29.06 -11.79
CA ILE A 77 -29.90 29.23 -10.34
C ILE A 77 -31.31 29.25 -9.73
N SER A 78 -31.50 28.56 -8.62
CA SER A 78 -32.78 28.56 -7.89
C SER A 78 -32.59 28.73 -6.39
N ASN A 79 -33.49 29.48 -5.76
CA ASN A 79 -33.58 29.58 -4.30
C ASN A 79 -34.45 28.44 -3.72
N LYS A 80 -34.52 28.30 -2.40
CA LYS A 80 -35.36 27.28 -1.72
C LYS A 80 -36.77 27.15 -2.29
N LYS A 81 -37.49 28.27 -2.43
CA LYS A 81 -38.88 28.27 -2.90
C LYS A 81 -38.99 27.74 -4.33
N GLN A 82 -38.12 28.22 -5.22
CA GLN A 82 -38.10 27.80 -6.62
C GLN A 82 -37.67 26.33 -6.75
N PHE A 83 -36.65 25.91 -6.01
CA PHE A 83 -36.16 24.53 -6.01
C PHE A 83 -37.26 23.53 -5.62
N LEU A 84 -37.95 23.78 -4.49
CA LEU A 84 -39.04 22.92 -4.03
C LEU A 84 -40.23 22.90 -4.99
N HIS A 85 -40.52 24.03 -5.64
CA HIS A 85 -41.55 24.11 -6.66
C HIS A 85 -41.19 23.26 -7.89
N ASN A 86 -39.96 23.39 -8.39
CA ASN A 86 -39.47 22.61 -9.54
C ASN A 86 -39.44 21.11 -9.24
N LEU A 87 -39.02 20.73 -8.03
CA LEU A 87 -38.99 19.33 -7.63
C LEU A 87 -40.40 18.71 -7.62
N ARG A 88 -41.38 19.41 -7.02
CA ARG A 88 -42.79 18.97 -6.96
C ARG A 88 -43.43 18.82 -8.35
N ASN A 89 -43.17 19.78 -9.24
CA ASN A 89 -43.83 19.87 -10.54
C ASN A 89 -43.02 19.23 -11.69
N GLY A 90 -41.82 18.75 -11.40
CA GLY A 90 -40.95 18.06 -12.35
C GLY A 90 -40.74 16.60 -11.95
N LEU A 91 -39.56 16.29 -11.40
CA LEU A 91 -39.12 14.92 -11.08
C LEU A 91 -40.09 14.14 -10.17
N CYS A 92 -40.88 14.83 -9.34
CA CYS A 92 -41.82 14.21 -8.42
C CYS A 92 -43.31 14.32 -8.83
N ILE A 93 -43.62 14.72 -10.07
CA ILE A 93 -45.02 14.94 -10.50
C ILE A 93 -45.80 13.62 -10.63
N SER A 94 -45.14 12.53 -11.04
CA SER A 94 -45.76 11.22 -11.24
C SER A 94 -44.72 10.11 -11.04
N PRO A 95 -44.33 9.82 -9.78
CA PRO A 95 -43.31 8.82 -9.46
C PRO A 95 -43.68 7.40 -9.92
N THR A 96 -44.95 7.18 -10.31
CA THR A 96 -45.44 5.91 -10.89
C THR A 96 -45.11 5.75 -12.38
N THR A 97 -44.90 6.85 -13.11
CA THR A 97 -44.62 6.86 -14.57
C THR A 97 -43.18 7.22 -14.89
N TYR A 98 -42.55 8.08 -14.09
CA TYR A 98 -41.13 8.41 -14.18
C TYR A 98 -40.57 8.65 -12.77
N GLN A 99 -39.47 8.01 -12.43
CA GLN A 99 -38.77 8.21 -11.16
C GLN A 99 -37.27 8.35 -11.43
N SER A 100 -36.67 9.40 -10.89
CA SER A 100 -35.22 9.56 -10.82
C SER A 100 -34.73 9.17 -9.43
N ARG A 101 -33.69 8.34 -9.38
CA ARG A 101 -33.00 7.94 -8.15
C ARG A 101 -31.58 8.47 -8.18
N ARG A 102 -31.22 9.24 -7.16
CA ARG A 102 -29.86 9.71 -6.91
C ARG A 102 -29.13 8.70 -6.03
N GLU A 103 -27.92 8.34 -6.41
CA GLU A 103 -26.97 7.55 -5.64
C GLU A 103 -25.68 8.36 -5.38
N LEU A 104 -25.25 8.45 -4.12
CA LEU A 104 -23.94 9.04 -3.77
C LEU A 104 -22.87 7.99 -4.00
N LEU A 105 -21.78 8.37 -4.66
CA LEU A 105 -20.61 7.52 -4.82
C LEU A 105 -19.67 7.67 -3.59
N PRO A 106 -19.64 6.71 -2.63
CA PRO A 106 -19.01 6.93 -1.33
C PRO A 106 -17.48 7.14 -1.39
N GLU A 107 -16.81 6.51 -2.35
CA GLU A 107 -15.38 6.63 -2.56
C GLU A 107 -14.96 8.01 -3.05
N SER A 108 -15.83 8.70 -3.79
CA SER A 108 -15.62 10.07 -4.28
C SER A 108 -15.86 11.14 -3.22
N THR A 109 -16.41 10.77 -2.06
CA THR A 109 -16.93 11.74 -1.08
C THR A 109 -15.83 12.24 -0.16
N GLU A 110 -15.62 13.55 -0.16
CA GLU A 110 -14.70 14.25 0.74
C GLU A 110 -15.45 15.30 1.57
N ILE A 111 -15.06 15.45 2.83
CA ILE A 111 -15.70 16.38 3.77
C ILE A 111 -14.62 17.26 4.43
N TYR A 112 -14.82 18.56 4.34
CA TYR A 112 -13.90 19.60 4.80
C TYR A 112 -14.57 20.45 5.88
N PRO A 113 -14.03 20.52 7.10
CA PRO A 113 -14.64 21.26 8.20
C PRO A 113 -14.42 22.78 8.04
N LEU A 114 -15.42 23.58 8.42
CA LEU A 114 -15.33 25.04 8.43
C LEU A 114 -15.33 25.57 9.86
N TYR A 115 -14.25 26.26 10.23
CA TYR A 115 -14.05 26.82 11.57
C TYR A 115 -14.04 28.35 11.58
N LYS A 116 -14.61 28.93 12.62
CA LYS A 116 -14.53 30.37 12.91
C LYS A 116 -14.13 30.55 14.37
N LYS A 117 -12.90 31.02 14.61
CA LYS A 117 -12.32 31.13 15.97
C LYS A 117 -12.42 29.78 16.71
N ASP A 118 -11.92 28.73 16.07
CA ASP A 118 -11.90 27.33 16.56
C ASP A 118 -13.26 26.66 16.81
N LYS A 119 -14.36 27.35 16.49
CA LYS A 119 -15.70 26.77 16.55
C LYS A 119 -16.12 26.26 15.17
N LEU A 120 -16.45 24.98 15.08
CA LEU A 120 -17.03 24.37 13.90
C LEU A 120 -18.39 25.04 13.62
N TYR A 121 -18.55 25.64 12.45
CA TYR A 121 -19.80 26.29 12.04
C TYR A 121 -20.38 25.73 10.74
N GLY A 122 -19.61 24.90 10.04
CA GLY A 122 -20.04 24.31 8.78
C GLY A 122 -19.12 23.20 8.29
N ALA A 123 -19.48 22.64 7.14
CA ALA A 123 -18.67 21.68 6.41
C ALA A 123 -18.94 21.84 4.90
N ILE A 124 -17.91 21.61 4.09
CA ILE A 124 -18.05 21.45 2.65
C ILE A 124 -17.99 19.96 2.35
N GLN A 125 -18.99 19.45 1.63
CA GLN A 125 -19.03 18.09 1.13
C GLN A 125 -18.92 18.14 -0.39
N ILE A 126 -17.99 17.40 -0.97
CA ILE A 126 -17.82 17.26 -2.42
C ILE A 126 -17.84 15.78 -2.80
N GLY A 127 -18.18 15.50 -4.05
CA GLY A 127 -18.14 14.14 -4.60
C GLY A 127 -18.93 14.03 -5.90
N VAL A 128 -19.39 12.81 -6.21
CA VAL A 128 -20.21 12.51 -7.37
C VAL A 128 -21.54 11.88 -7.03
N HIS A 129 -22.56 12.32 -7.75
CA HIS A 129 -23.87 11.70 -7.83
C HIS A 129 -23.98 10.87 -9.11
N GLN A 130 -24.62 9.73 -9.00
CA GLN A 130 -25.17 8.99 -10.14
C GLN A 130 -26.70 9.08 -10.10
N PHE A 131 -27.32 9.23 -11.26
CA PHE A 131 -28.75 9.31 -11.42
C PHE A 131 -29.23 8.16 -12.29
N TYR A 132 -30.20 7.43 -11.77
CA TYR A 132 -30.86 6.32 -12.44
C TYR A 132 -32.32 6.68 -12.71
N GLU A 133 -32.85 6.20 -13.81
CA GLU A 133 -34.19 6.52 -14.28
C GLU A 133 -35.03 5.26 -14.42
N THR A 134 -36.27 5.34 -13.96
CA THR A 134 -37.28 4.30 -14.11
C THR A 134 -38.50 4.88 -14.82
N VAL A 135 -38.84 4.33 -15.99
CA VAL A 135 -40.01 4.76 -16.78
C VAL A 135 -41.06 3.64 -16.79
N GLU A 136 -42.32 3.95 -16.46
CA GLU A 136 -43.45 3.01 -16.47
C GLU A 136 -43.18 1.68 -15.72
N LYS A 137 -42.43 1.74 -14.61
CA LYS A 137 -42.00 0.56 -13.81
C LYS A 137 -41.17 -0.47 -14.59
N ARG A 138 -40.56 -0.06 -15.71
CA ARG A 138 -39.56 -0.88 -16.42
C ARG A 138 -38.29 -0.96 -15.58
N LYS A 139 -37.34 -1.80 -16.00
CA LYS A 139 -36.04 -1.93 -15.35
C LYS A 139 -35.36 -0.55 -15.26
N GLU A 140 -34.85 -0.22 -14.09
CA GLU A 140 -34.06 0.97 -13.85
C GLU A 140 -32.83 0.99 -14.76
N VAL A 141 -32.55 2.15 -15.37
CA VAL A 141 -31.40 2.37 -16.25
C VAL A 141 -30.57 3.54 -15.75
N PHE A 142 -29.27 3.52 -16.03
CA PHE A 142 -28.40 4.66 -15.78
C PHE A 142 -28.82 5.83 -16.67
N GLY A 143 -29.02 7.01 -16.08
CA GLY A 143 -29.37 8.23 -16.78
C GLY A 143 -28.19 9.17 -16.96
N SER A 144 -27.57 9.59 -15.84
CA SER A 144 -26.46 10.52 -15.86
C SER A 144 -25.63 10.47 -14.57
N SER A 145 -24.53 11.21 -14.57
CA SER A 145 -23.75 11.49 -13.36
C SER A 145 -23.41 12.97 -13.29
N ALA A 146 -23.12 13.47 -12.10
CA ALA A 146 -22.75 14.86 -11.86
C ALA A 146 -21.75 14.98 -10.70
N LYS A 147 -20.80 15.91 -10.81
CA LYS A 147 -20.03 16.38 -9.65
C LYS A 147 -20.91 17.30 -8.82
N PHE A 148 -20.68 17.30 -7.51
CA PHE A 148 -21.39 18.22 -6.63
C PHE A 148 -20.48 18.88 -5.60
N THR A 149 -20.96 20.02 -5.09
CA THR A 149 -20.40 20.69 -3.91
C THR A 149 -21.54 21.20 -3.04
N HIS A 150 -21.60 20.70 -1.82
CA HIS A 150 -22.56 21.08 -0.79
C HIS A 150 -21.88 21.88 0.31
N VAL A 151 -22.52 22.99 0.70
CA VAL A 151 -22.13 23.75 1.90
C VAL A 151 -23.18 23.52 2.98
N TRP A 152 -22.79 22.78 4.00
CA TRP A 152 -23.59 22.52 5.19
C TRP A 152 -23.23 23.54 6.28
N LEU A 153 -24.21 24.20 6.87
CA LEU A 153 -24.04 25.15 7.96
C LEU A 153 -24.77 24.68 9.21
N LEU A 154 -24.20 24.97 10.37
CA LEU A 154 -24.82 24.72 11.66
C LEU A 154 -25.69 25.92 12.06
N GLU A 155 -27.00 25.83 11.80
CA GLU A 155 -27.98 26.86 12.11
C GLU A 155 -28.72 26.48 13.40
N ASN A 156 -28.53 27.26 14.47
CA ASN A 156 -29.12 26.98 15.79
C ASN A 156 -28.86 25.55 16.30
N GLY A 157 -27.65 25.02 16.02
CA GLY A 157 -27.27 23.65 16.39
C GLY A 157 -27.76 22.56 15.43
N VAL A 158 -28.45 22.92 14.35
CA VAL A 158 -28.97 21.97 13.36
C VAL A 158 -28.24 22.14 12.03
N TRP A 159 -27.74 21.03 11.49
CA TRP A 159 -27.10 21.01 10.16
C TRP A 159 -28.13 21.25 9.05
N LYS A 160 -27.89 22.29 8.25
CA LYS A 160 -28.72 22.71 7.11
C LYS A 160 -27.88 22.85 5.85
N LEU A 161 -28.38 22.39 4.72
CA LEU A 161 -27.76 22.62 3.42
C LEU A 161 -28.05 24.05 2.98
N SER A 162 -27.01 24.86 2.86
CA SER A 162 -27.11 26.28 2.48
C SER A 162 -26.78 26.53 1.03
N ARG A 163 -25.91 25.72 0.41
CA ARG A 163 -25.63 25.81 -1.03
C ARG A 163 -25.44 24.44 -1.61
N SER A 164 -25.95 24.22 -2.81
CA SER A 164 -25.68 23.02 -3.60
C SER A 164 -25.34 23.41 -5.02
N LEU A 165 -24.17 22.98 -5.48
CA LEU A 165 -23.73 23.09 -6.86
C LEU A 165 -23.78 21.67 -7.44
N SER A 166 -24.52 21.47 -8.54
CA SER A 166 -24.57 20.24 -9.31
C SER A 166 -24.10 20.55 -10.73
N TYR A 167 -22.97 19.99 -11.15
CA TYR A 167 -22.29 20.42 -12.36
C TYR A 167 -21.52 19.27 -13.02
N ASP A 168 -21.08 19.48 -14.26
CA ASP A 168 -20.45 18.49 -15.11
C ASP A 168 -21.39 17.30 -15.38
N HIS A 169 -22.67 17.57 -15.69
CA HIS A 169 -23.63 16.49 -15.92
C HIS A 169 -23.34 15.74 -17.22
N GLN A 170 -22.98 14.47 -17.13
CA GLN A 170 -22.64 13.63 -18.28
C GLN A 170 -23.61 12.44 -18.43
N VAL A 171 -23.90 12.04 -19.68
CA VAL A 171 -24.74 10.87 -20.03
C VAL A 171 -23.97 9.54 -19.97
N HIS A 172 -22.72 9.60 -19.53
CA HIS A 172 -21.88 8.46 -19.20
C HIS A 172 -21.55 8.52 -17.71
N LEU A 173 -21.06 7.42 -17.14
CA LEU A 173 -20.56 7.39 -15.78
C LEU A 173 -19.38 8.37 -15.67
N LEU A 174 -19.49 9.39 -14.82
CA LEU A 174 -18.38 10.22 -14.41
C LEU A 174 -17.49 9.34 -13.55
N ASP A 175 -16.40 8.91 -14.16
CA ASP A 175 -15.27 8.29 -13.48
C ASP A 175 -14.75 9.27 -12.42
N THR A 176 -15.19 9.08 -11.18
CA THR A 176 -14.51 9.62 -9.98
C THR A 176 -13.94 8.54 -9.09
N THR A 177 -14.15 7.30 -9.51
CA THR A 177 -13.08 6.34 -9.52
C THR A 177 -11.95 6.91 -10.39
N THR A 178 -10.76 7.10 -9.82
CA THR A 178 -9.66 6.31 -10.36
C THR A 178 -10.27 4.92 -10.54
N SER A 179 -10.61 4.50 -11.77
CA SER A 179 -11.16 3.16 -12.04
C SER A 179 -10.53 2.22 -11.03
N SER A 180 -11.32 1.56 -10.17
CA SER A 180 -10.75 0.58 -9.23
C SER A 180 -9.76 -0.22 -10.05
N ILE A 181 -8.46 -0.14 -9.72
CA ILE A 181 -7.45 -0.79 -10.55
C ILE A 181 -7.78 -2.29 -10.58
N PHE A 182 -8.40 -2.80 -9.50
CA PHE A 182 -9.21 -4.01 -9.53
C PHE A 182 -10.52 -3.78 -10.31
N ASP A 183 -10.45 -3.90 -11.64
CA ASP A 183 -11.57 -3.86 -12.58
C ASP A 183 -12.16 -5.25 -12.88
N ASN A 184 -11.64 -6.30 -12.22
CA ASN A 184 -11.89 -7.69 -12.59
C ASN A 184 -12.10 -8.65 -11.40
N ASP A 185 -12.72 -8.17 -10.33
CA ASP A 185 -12.94 -8.91 -9.08
C ASP A 185 -13.55 -10.31 -9.29
N THR A 186 -14.60 -10.42 -10.10
CA THR A 186 -15.28 -11.69 -10.39
C THR A 186 -14.34 -12.69 -11.06
N GLU A 187 -13.49 -12.23 -11.97
CA GLU A 187 -12.56 -13.09 -12.67
C GLU A 187 -11.39 -13.49 -11.76
N ILE A 188 -10.93 -12.60 -10.87
CA ILE A 188 -9.98 -12.94 -9.80
C ILE A 188 -10.55 -14.03 -8.90
N GLU A 189 -11.76 -13.86 -8.38
CA GLU A 189 -12.41 -14.87 -7.52
C GLU A 189 -12.57 -16.22 -8.23
N LYS A 190 -12.89 -16.18 -9.53
CA LYS A 190 -12.92 -17.37 -10.37
C LYS A 190 -11.54 -18.02 -10.48
N TRP A 191 -10.47 -17.26 -10.76
CA TRP A 191 -9.10 -17.80 -10.80
C TRP A 191 -8.68 -18.40 -9.47
N LEU A 192 -9.02 -17.76 -8.34
CA LEU A 192 -8.75 -18.29 -7.01
C LEU A 192 -9.49 -19.61 -6.78
N THR A 193 -10.75 -19.69 -7.19
CA THR A 193 -11.57 -20.91 -7.08
C THR A 193 -11.01 -22.04 -7.95
N GLU A 194 -10.71 -21.76 -9.23
CA GLU A 194 -10.15 -22.73 -10.18
C GLU A 194 -8.80 -23.29 -9.72
N ASN A 195 -7.97 -22.44 -9.10
CA ASN A 195 -6.63 -22.81 -8.61
C ASN A 195 -6.59 -23.20 -7.14
N LYS A 196 -7.75 -23.26 -6.46
CA LYS A 196 -7.88 -23.59 -5.03
C LYS A 196 -7.01 -22.71 -4.12
N VAL A 197 -6.90 -21.42 -4.44
CA VAL A 197 -6.16 -20.43 -3.65
C VAL A 197 -7.09 -19.85 -2.59
N PRO A 198 -6.90 -20.14 -1.28
CA PRO A 198 -7.84 -19.72 -0.25
C PRO A 198 -7.86 -18.23 0.03
N THR A 199 -6.70 -17.57 0.02
CA THR A 199 -6.54 -16.13 0.22
C THR A 199 -5.59 -15.55 -0.80
N LEU A 200 -5.95 -14.38 -1.35
CA LEU A 200 -5.08 -13.52 -2.14
C LEU A 200 -5.08 -12.12 -1.53
N GLY A 201 -3.93 -11.66 -1.05
CA GLY A 201 -3.65 -10.25 -0.84
C GLY A 201 -3.00 -9.65 -2.08
N ILE A 202 -3.48 -8.50 -2.55
CA ILE A 202 -2.95 -7.84 -3.74
C ILE A 202 -2.90 -6.32 -3.55
N GLY A 203 -1.79 -5.71 -3.97
CA GLY A 203 -1.56 -4.28 -3.89
C GLY A 203 -1.03 -3.73 -5.21
N VAL A 204 -1.58 -2.61 -5.67
CA VAL A 204 -1.16 -1.98 -6.93
C VAL A 204 -0.54 -0.61 -6.66
N ILE A 205 0.64 -0.40 -7.22
CA ILE A 205 1.39 0.84 -7.17
C ILE A 205 1.36 1.47 -8.57
N ASN A 206 0.93 2.71 -8.65
CA ASN A 206 1.01 3.55 -9.85
C ASN A 206 1.41 4.97 -9.45
N ASP A 207 2.14 5.65 -10.33
CA ASP A 207 2.66 7.00 -10.10
C ASP A 207 3.46 7.13 -8.80
N GLY A 208 4.20 6.07 -8.45
CA GLY A 208 5.05 6.02 -7.27
C GLY A 208 4.26 6.01 -5.95
N LYS A 209 2.98 5.62 -5.97
CA LYS A 209 2.10 5.56 -4.80
C LYS A 209 1.32 4.24 -4.76
N LEU A 210 1.08 3.73 -3.55
CA LEU A 210 0.18 2.60 -3.33
C LEU A 210 -1.25 3.09 -3.52
N GLN A 211 -1.86 2.73 -4.64
CA GLN A 211 -3.19 3.24 -5.03
C GLN A 211 -4.31 2.41 -4.42
N GLN A 212 -4.16 1.08 -4.43
CA GLN A 212 -5.20 0.18 -3.97
C GLN A 212 -4.61 -1.07 -3.35
N VAL A 213 -5.25 -1.55 -2.28
CA VAL A 213 -4.98 -2.82 -1.62
C VAL A 213 -6.29 -3.56 -1.52
N LYS A 214 -6.26 -4.85 -1.82
CA LYS A 214 -7.42 -5.72 -1.65
C LYS A 214 -6.99 -7.09 -1.14
N VAL A 215 -7.86 -7.69 -0.34
CA VAL A 215 -7.70 -9.08 0.11
C VAL A 215 -8.97 -9.83 -0.26
N PHE A 216 -8.79 -10.97 -0.92
CA PHE A 216 -9.85 -11.87 -1.37
C PHE A 216 -9.79 -13.17 -0.58
N GLY A 217 -10.95 -13.83 -0.45
CA GLY A 217 -11.04 -15.16 0.11
C GLY A 217 -11.11 -15.20 1.63
N ALA A 218 -10.44 -16.18 2.23
CA ALA A 218 -10.64 -16.58 3.62
C ALA A 218 -9.33 -16.96 4.33
N LEU A 219 -9.07 -16.33 5.49
CA LEU A 219 -7.92 -16.61 6.36
C LEU A 219 -7.77 -18.09 6.66
N LYS A 220 -8.93 -18.70 6.94
CA LYS A 220 -9.15 -20.12 7.19
C LYS A 220 -10.57 -20.47 6.77
N LYS A 221 -10.86 -21.76 6.60
CA LYS A 221 -12.18 -22.25 6.17
C LYS A 221 -13.32 -21.61 6.99
N GLY A 222 -14.21 -20.89 6.30
CA GLY A 222 -15.38 -20.24 6.89
C GLY A 222 -15.14 -18.85 7.52
N VAL A 223 -13.91 -18.34 7.50
CA VAL A 223 -13.56 -17.01 8.04
C VAL A 223 -12.97 -16.14 6.94
N SER A 224 -13.72 -15.13 6.51
CA SER A 224 -13.30 -14.20 5.47
C SER A 224 -12.02 -13.45 5.87
N ALA A 225 -11.16 -13.20 4.88
CA ALA A 225 -9.94 -12.43 5.04
C ALA A 225 -10.24 -10.92 5.04
N PRO A 226 -9.99 -10.19 6.15
CA PRO A 226 -10.15 -8.74 6.18
C PRO A 226 -9.06 -8.04 5.36
N TYR A 227 -9.28 -6.77 5.01
CA TYR A 227 -8.32 -5.99 4.21
C TYR A 227 -6.91 -5.94 4.84
N ASN A 228 -6.84 -5.94 6.18
CA ASN A 228 -5.61 -5.92 6.97
C ASN A 228 -5.16 -7.33 7.39
N THR A 229 -5.35 -8.33 6.52
CA THR A 229 -4.86 -9.69 6.78
C THR A 229 -3.34 -9.69 6.95
N ILE A 230 -2.86 -10.37 8.00
CA ILE A 230 -1.43 -10.64 8.22
C ILE A 230 -1.05 -11.89 7.43
N PHE A 231 0.05 -11.80 6.70
CA PHE A 231 0.68 -12.90 5.99
C PHE A 231 2.08 -13.13 6.56
N ASN A 232 2.49 -14.40 6.66
CA ASN A 232 3.92 -14.74 6.56
C ASN A 232 4.33 -14.49 5.10
N VAL A 233 5.39 -13.74 4.88
CA VAL A 233 5.89 -13.44 3.52
C VAL A 233 7.22 -14.12 3.20
N ALA A 234 7.64 -15.07 4.05
CA ALA A 234 8.80 -15.91 3.84
C ALA A 234 10.05 -15.08 3.45
N SER A 235 10.68 -15.43 2.32
CA SER A 235 11.88 -14.74 1.82
C SER A 235 11.70 -13.27 1.40
N LEU A 236 10.49 -12.70 1.37
CA LEU A 236 10.31 -11.24 1.20
C LEU A 236 10.86 -10.42 2.39
N THR A 237 11.28 -11.11 3.44
CA THR A 237 12.10 -10.56 4.54
C THR A 237 13.45 -10.02 4.05
N LYS A 238 14.08 -10.66 3.05
CA LYS A 238 15.42 -10.30 2.56
C LYS A 238 15.50 -8.86 2.01
N PRO A 239 14.55 -8.41 1.16
CA PRO A 239 14.45 -7.01 0.76
C PRO A 239 14.42 -6.02 1.94
N VAL A 240 13.70 -6.33 3.02
CA VAL A 240 13.62 -5.46 4.19
C VAL A 240 14.99 -5.35 4.87
N THR A 241 15.66 -6.48 5.10
CA THR A 241 17.04 -6.51 5.64
C THR A 241 18.02 -5.77 4.73
N ALA A 242 17.90 -5.95 3.41
CA ALA A 242 18.73 -5.26 2.44
C ALA A 242 18.57 -3.74 2.55
N ILE A 243 17.33 -3.25 2.60
CA ILE A 243 17.05 -1.81 2.72
C ILE A 243 17.48 -1.24 4.07
N VAL A 244 17.35 -1.97 5.18
CA VAL A 244 17.96 -1.58 6.47
C VAL A 244 19.46 -1.32 6.29
N THR A 245 20.15 -2.27 5.66
CA THR A 245 21.59 -2.21 5.43
C THR A 245 21.95 -1.04 4.50
N LEU A 246 21.23 -0.88 3.38
CA LEU A 246 21.49 0.17 2.39
C LEU A 246 21.20 1.58 2.93
N LYS A 247 20.21 1.73 3.82
CA LYS A 247 19.99 2.99 4.56
C LYS A 247 21.17 3.29 5.49
N LEU A 248 21.70 2.29 6.20
CA LEU A 248 22.91 2.46 7.02
C LEU A 248 24.14 2.84 6.19
N VAL A 249 24.27 2.29 4.97
CA VAL A 249 25.32 2.70 4.00
C VAL A 249 25.13 4.15 3.57
N SER A 250 23.91 4.53 3.20
CA SER A 250 23.60 5.91 2.79
C SER A 250 23.84 6.93 3.91
N LEU A 251 23.68 6.52 5.16
CA LEU A 251 24.01 7.32 6.35
C LEU A 251 25.53 7.35 6.68
N GLY A 252 26.37 6.68 5.90
CA GLY A 252 27.81 6.56 6.15
C GLY A 252 28.16 5.73 7.40
N LYS A 253 27.20 4.97 7.95
CA LYS A 253 27.38 4.15 9.15
C LYS A 253 27.83 2.72 8.83
N TRP A 254 27.68 2.31 7.57
CA TRP A 254 28.06 0.99 7.06
C TRP A 254 28.73 1.12 5.68
N ASN A 255 29.53 0.14 5.29
CA ASN A 255 30.22 0.14 4.00
C ASN A 255 29.89 -1.15 3.23
N LEU A 256 29.50 -1.01 1.96
CA LEU A 256 29.15 -2.15 1.09
C LEU A 256 30.32 -3.08 0.84
N ASP A 257 31.52 -2.51 0.73
CA ASP A 257 32.71 -3.17 0.17
C ASP A 257 33.78 -3.44 1.25
N GLU A 258 33.48 -3.12 2.50
CA GLU A 258 34.32 -3.50 3.63
C GLU A 258 34.13 -4.98 3.99
N PRO A 259 35.23 -5.72 4.25
CA PRO A 259 35.13 -7.10 4.72
C PRO A 259 34.37 -7.22 6.05
N ILE A 260 33.38 -8.13 6.09
CA ILE A 260 32.44 -8.27 7.21
C ILE A 260 33.10 -8.81 8.48
N TYR A 261 34.21 -9.54 8.34
CA TYR A 261 34.92 -10.12 9.47
C TYR A 261 35.42 -9.11 10.50
N HIS A 262 35.54 -7.83 10.14
CA HIS A 262 35.84 -6.75 11.10
C HIS A 262 34.74 -6.60 12.17
N TYR A 263 33.51 -6.98 11.85
CA TYR A 263 32.35 -6.80 12.71
C TYR A 263 31.95 -8.08 13.42
N TRP A 264 31.98 -9.21 12.72
CA TRP A 264 31.60 -10.50 13.31
C TRP A 264 32.20 -11.66 12.51
N ILE A 265 32.55 -12.73 13.22
CA ILE A 265 33.11 -13.96 12.63
C ILE A 265 32.33 -15.16 13.20
N ASP A 266 31.77 -15.98 12.31
CA ASP A 266 31.22 -17.28 12.71
C ASP A 266 32.36 -18.23 13.11
N PRO A 267 32.31 -18.89 14.28
CA PRO A 267 33.35 -19.80 14.74
C PRO A 267 33.69 -20.92 13.76
N GLU A 268 32.71 -21.39 12.96
CA GLU A 268 32.91 -22.51 12.04
C GLU A 268 33.82 -22.18 10.87
N ILE A 269 33.89 -20.90 10.47
CA ILE A 269 34.72 -20.42 9.36
C ILE A 269 35.88 -19.52 9.82
N ALA A 270 36.14 -19.42 11.13
CA ALA A 270 37.09 -18.46 11.70
C ALA A 270 38.54 -18.60 11.17
N LYS A 271 38.89 -19.78 10.62
CA LYS A 271 40.21 -20.07 10.04
C LYS A 271 40.22 -20.06 8.51
N ASP A 272 39.06 -19.89 7.87
CA ASP A 272 38.96 -19.92 6.42
C ASP A 272 39.41 -18.58 5.81
N PRO A 273 40.39 -18.57 4.89
CA PRO A 273 40.88 -17.31 4.31
C PRO A 273 39.81 -16.55 3.51
N ASN A 274 38.75 -17.21 3.04
CA ASN A 274 37.68 -16.59 2.27
C ASN A 274 36.84 -15.61 3.10
N LEU A 275 36.88 -15.67 4.44
CA LEU A 275 36.20 -14.68 5.29
C LEU A 275 36.63 -13.24 5.00
N LYS A 276 37.85 -13.04 4.52
CA LYS A 276 38.39 -11.71 4.16
C LYS A 276 37.82 -11.15 2.86
N LYS A 277 37.21 -12.01 2.05
CA LYS A 277 36.58 -11.64 0.78
C LYS A 277 35.09 -11.33 0.95
N LEU A 278 34.47 -11.76 2.05
CA LEU A 278 33.05 -11.56 2.27
C LEU A 278 32.76 -10.08 2.59
N THR A 279 32.03 -9.41 1.70
CA THR A 279 31.54 -8.03 1.88
C THR A 279 30.01 -7.99 1.91
N THR A 280 29.41 -6.89 2.34
CA THR A 280 27.96 -6.72 2.28
C THR A 280 27.44 -6.78 0.84
N ARG A 281 28.17 -6.23 -0.13
CA ARG A 281 27.81 -6.32 -1.55
C ARG A 281 27.68 -7.77 -2.01
N ILE A 282 28.66 -8.61 -1.63
CA ILE A 282 28.66 -10.04 -1.94
C ILE A 282 27.51 -10.77 -1.27
N ILE A 283 27.17 -10.40 -0.02
CA ILE A 283 26.04 -11.00 0.69
C ILE A 283 24.71 -10.64 0.02
N LEU A 284 24.46 -9.34 -0.20
CA LEU A 284 23.18 -8.85 -0.75
C LEU A 284 22.94 -9.30 -2.20
N SER A 285 23.99 -9.69 -2.92
CA SER A 285 23.90 -10.23 -4.29
C SER A 285 23.96 -11.77 -4.36
N HIS A 286 23.89 -12.46 -3.22
CA HIS A 286 23.94 -13.93 -3.15
C HIS A 286 25.19 -14.55 -3.80
N GLN A 287 26.35 -14.02 -3.49
CA GLN A 287 27.64 -14.51 -3.98
C GLN A 287 28.55 -14.97 -2.85
N THR A 288 27.99 -15.32 -1.68
CA THR A 288 28.75 -15.59 -0.45
C THR A 288 29.62 -16.82 -0.52
N GLY A 289 29.29 -17.81 -1.36
CA GLY A 289 29.85 -19.15 -1.27
C GLY A 289 29.16 -20.03 -0.21
N PHE A 290 28.14 -19.55 0.48
CA PHE A 290 27.39 -20.34 1.46
C PHE A 290 26.23 -21.10 0.81
N SER A 291 25.86 -22.24 1.38
CA SER A 291 24.58 -22.89 1.09
C SER A 291 23.40 -22.02 1.55
N ASN A 292 22.17 -22.41 1.16
CA ASN A 292 21.00 -21.64 1.56
C ASN A 292 20.85 -21.56 3.09
N TRP A 293 21.05 -22.70 3.74
CA TRP A 293 21.08 -22.86 5.18
C TRP A 293 22.17 -23.86 5.52
N ARG A 294 22.96 -23.62 6.58
CA ARG A 294 24.02 -24.57 6.99
C ARG A 294 23.50 -25.98 7.28
N GLY A 295 22.24 -26.11 7.67
CA GLY A 295 21.57 -27.41 7.86
C GLY A 295 21.41 -28.23 6.58
N ASN A 296 21.57 -27.63 5.40
CA ASN A 296 21.56 -28.35 4.12
C ASN A 296 22.90 -29.03 3.84
N ASN A 297 23.95 -28.67 4.58
CA ASN A 297 25.26 -29.27 4.46
C ASN A 297 25.29 -30.62 5.17
N LYS A 298 26.06 -31.58 4.65
CA LYS A 298 26.12 -32.95 5.20
C LYS A 298 26.54 -33.01 6.65
N ASP A 299 27.39 -32.08 7.08
CA ASP A 299 27.88 -31.96 8.45
C ASP A 299 27.08 -30.97 9.31
N GLY A 300 26.09 -30.29 8.71
CA GLY A 300 25.28 -29.25 9.35
C GLY A 300 26.04 -27.95 9.66
N LYS A 301 27.25 -27.77 9.12
CA LYS A 301 28.14 -26.64 9.47
C LYS A 301 28.27 -25.64 8.35
N LEU A 302 28.53 -24.40 8.70
CA LEU A 302 28.85 -23.35 7.75
C LEU A 302 30.25 -23.57 7.15
N HIS A 303 30.34 -23.57 5.83
CA HIS A 303 31.59 -23.53 5.09
C HIS A 303 31.38 -22.85 3.73
N PHE A 304 32.47 -22.45 3.09
CA PHE A 304 32.43 -21.91 1.73
C PHE A 304 32.47 -23.07 0.72
N GLU A 305 31.43 -23.19 -0.12
CA GLU A 305 31.38 -24.11 -1.25
C GLU A 305 32.14 -23.59 -2.48
N PHE A 306 32.35 -22.27 -2.54
CA PHE A 306 33.16 -21.60 -3.55
C PHE A 306 33.68 -20.26 -3.02
N GLU A 307 34.62 -19.66 -3.76
CA GLU A 307 35.20 -18.37 -3.40
C GLU A 307 34.15 -17.22 -3.49
N PRO A 308 33.98 -16.41 -2.43
CA PRO A 308 33.01 -15.32 -2.42
C PRO A 308 33.19 -14.36 -3.61
N GLY A 309 32.08 -13.98 -4.26
CA GLY A 309 32.06 -13.08 -5.41
C GLY A 309 32.30 -13.73 -6.77
N THR A 310 32.53 -15.05 -6.83
CA THR A 310 32.85 -15.75 -8.10
C THR A 310 31.65 -16.43 -8.76
N LYS A 311 30.59 -16.73 -8.01
CA LYS A 311 29.38 -17.42 -8.49
C LYS A 311 28.14 -16.93 -7.75
N TYR A 312 26.99 -17.08 -8.38
CA TYR A 312 25.68 -16.93 -7.74
C TYR A 312 25.28 -18.23 -7.03
N GLN A 313 24.85 -18.11 -5.77
CA GLN A 313 24.15 -19.15 -5.03
C GLN A 313 23.24 -18.50 -4.00
N TYR A 314 21.93 -18.69 -4.15
CA TYR A 314 20.94 -18.13 -3.25
C TYR A 314 21.19 -18.59 -1.80
N SER A 315 21.32 -17.63 -0.89
CA SER A 315 21.76 -17.91 0.48
C SER A 315 21.04 -17.05 1.53
N GLY A 316 20.12 -17.67 2.28
CA GLY A 316 19.54 -17.12 3.51
C GLY A 316 20.57 -17.04 4.64
N GLU A 317 21.46 -18.01 4.73
CA GLU A 317 22.59 -18.04 5.67
C GLU A 317 23.50 -16.81 5.52
N GLY A 318 23.71 -16.33 4.29
CA GLY A 318 24.43 -15.08 4.03
C GLY A 318 23.77 -13.86 4.68
N LEU A 319 22.44 -13.76 4.59
CA LEU A 319 21.67 -12.67 5.20
C LEU A 319 21.68 -12.78 6.73
N GLU A 320 21.61 -13.99 7.29
CA GLU A 320 21.79 -14.21 8.74
C GLU A 320 23.19 -13.83 9.22
N TYR A 321 24.23 -14.10 8.41
CA TYR A 321 25.59 -13.65 8.69
C TYR A 321 25.66 -12.11 8.75
N LEU A 322 25.04 -11.43 7.78
CA LEU A 322 24.95 -9.97 7.76
C LEU A 322 24.17 -9.43 8.97
N ARG A 323 23.08 -10.08 9.36
CA ARG A 323 22.32 -9.74 10.57
C ARG A 323 23.23 -9.69 11.79
N LYS A 324 23.95 -10.78 12.06
CA LYS A 324 24.85 -10.88 13.22
C LYS A 324 25.94 -9.81 13.20
N ALA A 325 26.50 -9.51 12.03
CA ALA A 325 27.48 -8.44 11.86
C ALA A 325 26.90 -7.05 12.16
N LEU A 326 25.70 -6.75 11.66
CA LEU A 326 24.99 -5.50 11.95
C LEU A 326 24.68 -5.38 13.45
N GLU A 327 24.11 -6.42 14.05
CA GLU A 327 23.74 -6.41 15.46
C GLU A 327 24.96 -6.25 16.38
N HIS A 328 26.09 -6.89 16.03
CA HIS A 328 27.32 -6.77 16.79
C HIS A 328 27.92 -5.36 16.69
N LYS A 329 27.91 -4.73 15.50
CA LYS A 329 28.42 -3.36 15.32
C LYS A 329 27.55 -2.30 16.00
N PHE A 330 26.23 -2.41 15.84
CA PHE A 330 25.29 -1.37 16.27
C PHE A 330 24.75 -1.56 17.68
N HIS A 331 24.98 -2.72 18.29
CA HIS A 331 24.39 -3.11 19.58
C HIS A 331 22.87 -2.95 19.60
N LYS A 332 22.23 -3.24 18.45
CA LYS A 332 20.79 -3.18 18.22
C LYS A 332 20.37 -4.42 17.46
N THR A 333 19.22 -5.00 17.80
CA THR A 333 18.67 -6.13 17.03
C THR A 333 18.26 -5.68 15.63
N LEU A 334 18.15 -6.62 14.69
CA LEU A 334 17.61 -6.31 13.36
C LEU A 334 16.23 -5.66 13.44
N ASP A 335 15.37 -6.16 14.32
CA ASP A 335 14.03 -5.62 14.55
C ASP A 335 14.08 -4.15 15.02
N GLN A 336 15.01 -3.81 15.92
CA GLN A 336 15.21 -2.41 16.35
C GLN A 336 15.70 -1.53 15.19
N LEU A 337 16.64 -2.01 14.39
CA LEU A 337 17.16 -1.28 13.24
C LEU A 337 16.07 -1.05 12.18
N ALA A 338 15.28 -2.07 11.88
CA ALA A 338 14.17 -1.97 10.92
C ALA A 338 13.05 -1.08 11.43
N ASN A 339 12.72 -1.14 12.72
CA ASN A 339 11.74 -0.24 13.33
C ASN A 339 12.16 1.23 13.20
N GLU A 340 13.43 1.55 13.47
CA GLU A 340 13.99 2.90 13.38
C GLU A 340 14.07 3.41 11.94
N LEU A 341 14.52 2.56 11.00
CA LEU A 341 14.87 2.98 9.64
C LEU A 341 13.75 2.79 8.62
N ILE A 342 12.77 1.92 8.90
CA ILE A 342 11.72 1.52 7.96
C ILE A 342 10.34 1.57 8.61
N PHE A 343 10.05 0.72 9.61
CA PHE A 343 8.65 0.49 10.00
C PHE A 343 8.00 1.71 10.65
N THR A 344 8.67 2.38 11.59
CA THR A 344 8.12 3.59 12.22
C THR A 344 8.02 4.75 11.23
N PRO A 345 9.07 5.10 10.46
CA PRO A 345 8.98 6.19 9.46
C PRO A 345 7.89 5.96 8.41
N LEU A 346 7.68 4.71 7.98
CA LEU A 346 6.69 4.36 6.95
C LEU A 346 5.31 4.01 7.53
N LYS A 347 5.12 4.06 8.85
CA LYS A 347 3.88 3.67 9.53
C LYS A 347 3.43 2.24 9.19
N MET A 348 4.38 1.32 9.19
CA MET A 348 4.14 -0.12 9.00
C MET A 348 3.84 -0.77 10.35
N ASN A 349 2.66 -0.48 10.90
CA ASN A 349 2.30 -0.84 12.27
C ASN A 349 1.95 -2.33 12.45
N ASP A 350 1.71 -3.04 11.35
CA ASP A 350 1.34 -4.45 11.33
C ASP A 350 2.47 -5.32 10.77
N THR A 351 3.71 -4.83 10.83
CA THR A 351 4.91 -5.55 10.37
C THR A 351 5.85 -5.88 11.53
N GLU A 352 6.20 -7.15 11.66
CA GLU A 352 7.07 -7.67 12.72
C GLU A 352 7.88 -8.89 12.23
N PHE A 353 9.13 -9.02 12.68
CA PHE A 353 10.04 -10.11 12.25
C PHE A 353 9.73 -11.47 12.89
N PHE A 354 8.85 -11.51 13.88
CA PHE A 354 8.55 -12.69 14.66
C PHE A 354 7.25 -12.48 15.44
N TRP A 355 6.68 -13.57 15.93
CA TRP A 355 5.46 -13.56 16.71
C TRP A 355 5.70 -12.94 18.09
N THR A 356 4.83 -12.02 18.47
CA THR A 356 4.81 -11.42 19.81
C THR A 356 3.44 -11.64 20.46
N LYS A 357 3.33 -11.31 21.76
CA LYS A 357 2.01 -11.29 22.44
C LYS A 357 1.03 -10.26 21.85
N LYS A 358 1.49 -9.36 20.98
CA LYS A 358 0.69 -8.32 20.34
C LYS A 358 0.20 -8.73 18.95
N THR A 359 0.77 -9.78 18.35
CA THR A 359 0.36 -10.28 17.04
C THR A 359 -1.10 -10.73 17.10
N ASP A 360 -1.96 -10.07 16.31
CA ASP A 360 -3.38 -10.40 16.23
C ASP A 360 -3.61 -11.63 15.34
N GLU A 361 -3.64 -12.80 15.96
CA GLU A 361 -3.82 -14.07 15.26
C GLU A 361 -5.21 -14.21 14.61
N SER A 362 -6.19 -13.38 15.00
CA SER A 362 -7.55 -13.46 14.46
C SER A 362 -7.62 -13.04 12.99
N ARG A 363 -6.62 -12.28 12.53
CA ARG A 363 -6.47 -11.76 11.16
C ARG A 363 -5.27 -12.36 10.41
N PHE A 364 -4.68 -13.45 10.92
CA PHE A 364 -3.58 -14.16 10.26
C PHE A 364 -4.10 -15.19 9.24
N ALA A 365 -3.58 -15.14 8.02
CA ALA A 365 -3.87 -16.14 6.98
C ALA A 365 -3.04 -17.40 7.21
N ILE A 366 -3.69 -18.52 7.56
CA ILE A 366 -2.99 -19.78 7.78
C ILE A 366 -2.60 -20.41 6.43
N GLY A 367 -1.44 -21.06 6.38
CA GLY A 367 -0.96 -21.71 5.17
C GLY A 367 -1.66 -23.04 4.90
N TYR A 368 -1.86 -23.35 3.62
CA TYR A 368 -2.47 -24.58 3.15
C TYR A 368 -1.56 -25.36 2.19
N ASP A 369 -1.62 -26.69 2.26
CA ASP A 369 -1.00 -27.54 1.24
C ASP A 369 -1.81 -27.53 -0.08
N ASN A 370 -1.24 -28.12 -1.14
CA ASN A 370 -1.92 -28.22 -2.44
C ASN A 370 -3.18 -29.12 -2.47
N LYS A 371 -3.50 -29.81 -1.37
CA LYS A 371 -4.72 -30.62 -1.18
C LYS A 371 -5.77 -29.89 -0.35
N GLY A 372 -5.47 -28.70 0.17
CA GLY A 372 -6.36 -27.90 1.02
C GLY A 372 -6.33 -28.27 2.50
N ALA A 373 -5.33 -29.04 2.95
CA ALA A 373 -5.09 -29.25 4.37
C ALA A 373 -4.28 -28.08 4.95
N ALA A 374 -4.70 -27.58 6.11
CA ALA A 374 -4.01 -26.49 6.79
C ALA A 374 -2.70 -26.98 7.42
N TYR A 375 -1.63 -26.21 7.26
CA TYR A 375 -0.41 -26.40 8.03
C TYR A 375 -0.57 -25.89 9.46
N GLU A 376 0.18 -26.49 10.38
CA GLU A 376 0.36 -25.93 11.71
C GLU A 376 1.14 -24.61 11.60
N THR A 377 0.61 -23.56 12.23
CA THR A 377 1.29 -22.26 12.26
C THR A 377 2.48 -22.31 13.21
N LYS A 378 3.69 -22.28 12.66
CA LYS A 378 4.92 -22.16 13.45
C LYS A 378 5.11 -20.72 13.92
N LYS A 379 5.13 -20.53 15.24
CA LYS A 379 5.27 -19.20 15.86
C LYS A 379 6.72 -18.96 16.26
N ASN A 380 7.53 -18.53 15.29
CA ASN A 380 8.91 -18.14 15.54
C ASN A 380 8.96 -16.89 16.43
N THR A 381 9.85 -16.86 17.42
CA THR A 381 9.95 -15.78 18.43
C THR A 381 11.28 -15.03 18.36
N THR A 382 12.06 -15.30 17.32
CA THR A 382 13.36 -14.68 17.07
C THR A 382 13.41 -14.21 15.63
N ALA A 383 13.92 -13.00 15.41
CA ALA A 383 14.06 -12.44 14.07
C ALA A 383 15.03 -13.28 13.21
N ASN A 384 14.66 -13.45 11.94
CA ASN A 384 15.49 -14.00 10.88
C ASN A 384 15.62 -12.93 9.78
N ALA A 385 16.83 -12.66 9.31
CA ALA A 385 17.10 -11.67 8.27
C ALA A 385 16.67 -12.10 6.87
N ALA A 386 16.36 -13.38 6.71
CA ALA A 386 16.05 -14.01 5.44
C ALA A 386 14.63 -14.58 5.37
N ASP A 387 13.89 -14.62 6.47
CA ASP A 387 12.61 -15.33 6.55
C ASP A 387 11.72 -14.82 7.70
N ASP A 388 10.47 -15.31 7.77
CA ASP A 388 9.54 -15.12 8.90
C ASP A 388 8.98 -13.69 9.15
N LEU A 389 9.15 -12.74 8.21
CA LEU A 389 8.47 -11.45 8.34
C LEU A 389 6.94 -11.65 8.25
N LEU A 390 6.25 -11.17 9.27
CA LEU A 390 4.80 -11.01 9.30
C LEU A 390 4.46 -9.60 8.87
N THR A 391 3.55 -9.43 7.90
CA THR A 391 3.16 -8.11 7.41
C THR A 391 1.77 -8.14 6.77
N THR A 392 1.25 -6.97 6.40
CA THR A 392 0.05 -6.83 5.56
C THR A 392 0.46 -6.37 4.16
N VAL A 393 -0.44 -6.54 3.18
CA VAL A 393 -0.21 -6.00 1.82
C VAL A 393 -0.05 -4.48 1.85
N GLU A 394 -0.79 -3.79 2.73
CA GLU A 394 -0.70 -2.34 2.87
C GLU A 394 0.69 -1.90 3.37
N ASP A 395 1.18 -2.55 4.44
CA ASP A 395 2.49 -2.20 5.01
C ASP A 395 3.64 -2.54 4.08
N TYR A 396 3.63 -3.74 3.48
CA TYR A 396 4.63 -4.10 2.48
C TYR A 396 4.52 -3.21 1.23
N GLY A 397 3.32 -2.70 0.93
CA GLY A 397 3.08 -1.68 -0.10
C GLY A 397 3.74 -0.35 0.21
N LYS A 398 3.65 0.13 1.45
CA LYS A 398 4.37 1.34 1.91
C LYS A 398 5.88 1.15 1.81
N PHE A 399 6.40 -0.02 2.21
CA PHE A 399 7.81 -0.39 2.02
C PHE A 399 8.19 -0.36 0.53
N SER A 400 7.39 -1.01 -0.32
CA SER A 400 7.62 -1.10 -1.76
C SER A 400 7.65 0.26 -2.45
N VAL A 401 6.76 1.18 -2.07
CA VAL A 401 6.76 2.57 -2.54
C VAL A 401 8.03 3.30 -2.11
N SER A 402 8.45 3.14 -0.86
CA SER A 402 9.68 3.74 -0.33
C SER A 402 10.91 3.28 -1.12
N VAL A 403 11.00 1.99 -1.42
CA VAL A 403 12.05 1.41 -2.29
C VAL A 403 11.97 1.98 -3.70
N LEU A 404 10.80 1.96 -4.34
CA LEU A 404 10.58 2.43 -5.70
C LEU A 404 10.99 3.91 -5.88
N ASN A 405 10.84 4.71 -4.83
CA ASN A 405 11.17 6.13 -4.80
C ASN A 405 12.58 6.44 -4.25
N GLY A 406 13.35 5.43 -3.85
CA GLY A 406 14.70 5.60 -3.31
C GLY A 406 14.75 6.34 -1.97
N GLU A 407 13.66 6.32 -1.20
CA GLU A 407 13.55 7.12 0.03
C GLU A 407 14.55 6.66 1.11
N GLY A 408 15.38 7.61 1.57
CA GLY A 408 16.41 7.34 2.56
C GLY A 408 17.66 6.67 1.99
N LEU A 409 17.74 6.47 0.68
CA LEU A 409 18.97 6.07 -0.01
C LEU A 409 19.60 7.27 -0.70
N SER A 410 20.94 7.33 -0.70
CA SER A 410 21.66 8.24 -1.60
C SER A 410 21.52 7.75 -3.05
N GLU A 411 21.61 8.65 -4.02
CA GLU A 411 21.56 8.32 -5.46
C GLU A 411 22.54 7.20 -5.81
N LYS A 412 23.80 7.32 -5.38
CA LYS A 412 24.82 6.28 -5.57
C LYS A 412 24.41 4.91 -5.01
N VAL A 413 23.83 4.87 -3.80
CA VAL A 413 23.43 3.61 -3.17
C VAL A 413 22.21 3.00 -3.86
N PHE A 414 21.29 3.84 -4.32
CA PHE A 414 20.16 3.38 -5.14
C PHE A 414 20.64 2.79 -6.47
N ASP A 415 21.58 3.45 -7.15
CA ASP A 415 22.19 2.96 -8.39
C ASP A 415 22.94 1.64 -8.16
N ASP A 416 23.72 1.54 -7.09
CA ASP A 416 24.39 0.30 -6.67
C ASP A 416 23.36 -0.83 -6.47
N MET A 417 22.21 -0.53 -5.84
CA MET A 417 21.15 -1.49 -5.53
C MET A 417 20.50 -2.08 -6.79
N ILE A 418 20.25 -1.24 -7.81
CA ILE A 418 19.57 -1.63 -9.05
C ILE A 418 20.53 -2.04 -10.17
N THR A 419 21.84 -2.05 -9.92
CA THR A 419 22.85 -2.51 -10.87
C THR A 419 22.93 -4.03 -10.86
N ASN A 420 23.01 -4.65 -12.03
CA ASN A 420 23.21 -6.09 -12.20
C ASN A 420 24.56 -6.52 -11.56
N GLN A 421 24.51 -7.21 -10.42
CA GLN A 421 25.71 -7.71 -9.74
C GLN A 421 26.11 -9.09 -10.25
N VAL A 422 25.13 -9.98 -10.45
CA VAL A 422 25.38 -11.35 -10.94
C VAL A 422 24.18 -11.87 -11.73
N ALA A 423 24.43 -12.59 -12.82
CA ALA A 423 23.37 -13.21 -13.62
C ALA A 423 22.82 -14.46 -12.91
N THR A 424 21.49 -14.62 -12.90
CA THR A 424 20.82 -15.80 -12.32
C THR A 424 20.17 -16.67 -13.40
N LYS A 425 19.73 -16.04 -14.49
CA LYS A 425 19.34 -16.68 -15.75
C LYS A 425 19.39 -15.65 -16.89
N ASN A 426 19.12 -16.07 -18.12
CA ASN A 426 19.07 -15.13 -19.24
C ASN A 426 17.99 -14.06 -18.99
N GLY A 427 18.34 -12.77 -19.09
CA GLY A 427 17.43 -11.66 -18.84
C GLY A 427 17.12 -11.37 -17.36
N LYS A 428 17.69 -12.13 -16.42
CA LYS A 428 17.52 -11.92 -14.97
C LYS A 428 18.85 -11.92 -14.22
N HIS A 429 19.02 -10.91 -13.38
CA HIS A 429 20.19 -10.74 -12.52
C HIS A 429 19.75 -10.62 -11.06
N PHE A 430 20.71 -10.67 -10.14
CA PHE A 430 20.54 -10.23 -8.77
C PHE A 430 21.29 -8.91 -8.58
N GLY A 431 20.61 -7.94 -7.97
CA GLY A 431 21.15 -6.66 -7.49
C GLY A 431 21.59 -6.77 -6.04
N LEU A 432 21.36 -5.71 -5.26
CA LEU A 432 21.57 -5.74 -3.80
C LEU A 432 20.23 -5.97 -3.09
N GLY A 433 19.89 -7.23 -2.85
CA GLY A 433 18.67 -7.66 -2.14
C GLY A 433 17.43 -7.83 -3.03
N PHE A 434 17.56 -7.66 -4.35
CA PHE A 434 16.46 -7.76 -5.31
C PHE A 434 16.90 -8.52 -6.57
N GLU A 435 15.99 -9.32 -7.13
CA GLU A 435 16.10 -9.77 -8.51
C GLU A 435 15.83 -8.59 -9.46
N ILE A 436 16.52 -8.57 -10.60
CA ILE A 436 16.41 -7.54 -11.63
C ILE A 436 16.08 -8.20 -12.97
N TYR A 437 14.88 -7.91 -13.47
CA TYR A 437 14.42 -8.33 -14.80
C TYR A 437 14.70 -7.22 -15.80
N THR A 438 15.39 -7.54 -16.89
CA THR A 438 15.61 -6.59 -17.99
C THR A 438 14.48 -6.70 -19.01
N LEU A 439 13.63 -5.68 -19.12
CA LEU A 439 12.39 -5.74 -19.90
C LEU A 439 12.49 -5.07 -21.28
N GLY A 440 13.58 -4.35 -21.53
CA GLY A 440 13.81 -3.58 -22.77
C GLY A 440 13.47 -2.09 -22.61
N ASN A 441 13.86 -1.27 -23.58
CA ASN A 441 13.65 0.19 -23.59
C ASN A 441 14.13 0.93 -22.32
N GLY A 442 15.14 0.37 -21.64
CA GLY A 442 15.68 0.89 -20.38
C GLY A 442 14.75 0.74 -19.17
N GLU A 443 13.69 -0.08 -19.25
CA GLU A 443 12.86 -0.44 -18.10
C GLU A 443 13.38 -1.74 -17.47
N ILE A 444 13.40 -1.77 -16.13
CA ILE A 444 13.69 -2.95 -15.33
C ILE A 444 12.52 -3.22 -14.37
N ALA A 445 12.38 -4.46 -13.92
CA ALA A 445 11.59 -4.76 -12.73
C ALA A 445 12.50 -5.25 -11.61
N LEU A 446 12.39 -4.62 -10.44
CA LEU A 446 12.91 -5.16 -9.19
C LEU A 446 11.88 -6.13 -8.62
N SER A 447 12.32 -7.27 -8.12
CA SER A 447 11.45 -8.29 -7.57
C SER A 447 12.12 -9.04 -6.44
N HIS A 448 11.33 -9.70 -5.64
CA HIS A 448 11.76 -10.83 -4.83
C HIS A 448 10.55 -11.74 -4.62
N GLY A 449 10.78 -13.06 -4.56
CA GLY A 449 9.77 -14.05 -4.19
C GLY A 449 9.92 -14.53 -2.75
N GLY A 450 8.84 -15.05 -2.18
CA GLY A 450 8.82 -15.73 -0.89
C GLY A 450 8.03 -17.02 -0.98
N ALA A 451 8.64 -18.13 -0.55
CA ALA A 451 8.00 -19.44 -0.56
C ALA A 451 8.36 -20.22 0.72
N ASP A 452 7.32 -20.63 1.45
CA ASP A 452 7.35 -21.59 2.55
C ASP A 452 6.20 -22.59 2.35
N ASN A 453 6.10 -23.60 3.22
CA ASN A 453 4.92 -24.45 3.28
C ASN A 453 3.65 -23.60 3.49
N GLY A 454 2.76 -23.62 2.50
CA GLY A 454 1.52 -22.87 2.48
C GLY A 454 1.68 -21.36 2.28
N VAL A 455 2.81 -20.89 1.74
CA VAL A 455 3.06 -19.47 1.47
C VAL A 455 3.66 -19.32 0.09
N GLN A 456 3.04 -18.47 -0.73
CA GLN A 456 3.62 -18.01 -1.99
C GLN A 456 3.38 -16.50 -2.10
N THR A 457 4.46 -15.73 -2.13
CA THR A 457 4.42 -14.27 -2.17
C THR A 457 5.41 -13.73 -3.20
N ILE A 458 5.09 -12.61 -3.82
CA ILE A 458 5.98 -11.95 -4.78
C ILE A 458 5.58 -10.47 -4.91
N PHE A 459 6.54 -9.64 -5.30
CA PHE A 459 6.24 -8.28 -5.75
C PHE A 459 7.09 -7.91 -6.96
N PHE A 460 6.65 -6.93 -7.74
CA PHE A 460 7.39 -6.32 -8.83
C PHE A 460 7.32 -4.81 -8.73
N LEU A 461 8.46 -4.12 -8.83
CA LEU A 461 8.56 -2.66 -8.84
C LEU A 461 9.28 -2.20 -10.10
N PHE A 462 8.79 -1.14 -10.74
CA PHE A 462 9.29 -0.63 -12.01
C PHE A 462 9.81 0.80 -11.80
N PRO A 463 11.10 1.00 -11.47
CA PRO A 463 11.63 2.30 -11.06
C PRO A 463 11.42 3.43 -12.06
N LYS A 464 11.50 3.14 -13.36
CA LYS A 464 11.38 4.16 -14.41
C LYS A 464 9.92 4.53 -14.66
N SER A 465 9.02 3.56 -14.78
CA SER A 465 7.59 3.82 -14.97
C SER A 465 6.82 4.14 -13.68
N LYS A 466 7.46 3.98 -12.51
CA LYS A 466 6.89 4.22 -11.17
C LYS A 466 5.63 3.38 -10.90
N LYS A 467 5.66 2.12 -11.36
CA LYS A 467 4.60 1.13 -11.16
C LYS A 467 5.04 0.02 -10.24
N GLY A 468 4.09 -0.77 -9.76
CA GLY A 468 4.37 -2.01 -9.05
C GLY A 468 3.14 -2.84 -8.72
N LEU A 469 3.38 -4.09 -8.37
CA LEU A 469 2.36 -5.07 -8.02
C LEU A 469 2.88 -5.95 -6.88
N ILE A 470 2.04 -6.19 -5.88
CA ILE A 470 2.33 -7.05 -4.73
C ILE A 470 1.27 -8.14 -4.69
N ILE A 471 1.69 -9.39 -4.52
CA ILE A 471 0.81 -10.56 -4.55
C ILE A 471 1.20 -11.50 -3.42
N PHE A 472 0.31 -11.70 -2.45
CA PHE A 472 0.47 -12.64 -1.35
C PHE A 472 -0.60 -13.72 -1.38
N THR A 473 -0.21 -14.98 -1.25
CA THR A 473 -1.14 -16.11 -1.20
C THR A 473 -0.72 -17.10 -0.11
N ASN A 474 -1.70 -17.83 0.43
CA ASN A 474 -1.53 -18.74 1.57
C ASN A 474 -1.67 -20.23 1.19
N VAL A 475 -1.12 -20.63 0.05
CA VAL A 475 -1.12 -22.03 -0.40
C VAL A 475 0.14 -22.38 -1.19
N ASP A 476 0.63 -23.63 -1.09
CA ASP A 476 1.84 -24.11 -1.79
C ASP A 476 1.87 -23.76 -3.28
N ASP A 477 0.71 -23.91 -3.94
CA ASP A 477 0.52 -23.72 -5.38
C ASP A 477 0.00 -22.32 -5.72
N GLY A 478 0.13 -21.35 -4.81
CA GLY A 478 -0.38 -19.99 -4.99
C GLY A 478 0.19 -19.26 -6.20
N TYR A 479 1.39 -19.66 -6.66
CA TYR A 479 2.00 -19.16 -7.88
C TYR A 479 1.16 -19.38 -9.15
N LYS A 480 0.19 -20.32 -9.13
CA LYS A 480 -0.68 -20.61 -10.29
C LYS A 480 -1.54 -19.42 -10.74
N VAL A 481 -1.79 -18.45 -9.86
CA VAL A 481 -2.53 -17.23 -10.24
C VAL A 481 -1.61 -16.11 -10.73
N TYR A 482 -0.28 -16.23 -10.61
CA TYR A 482 0.65 -15.15 -10.94
C TYR A 482 0.60 -14.77 -12.41
N GLU A 483 0.59 -15.74 -13.34
CA GLU A 483 0.60 -15.44 -14.78
C GLU A 483 -0.59 -14.56 -15.19
N LYS A 484 -1.79 -14.88 -14.69
CA LYS A 484 -3.02 -14.14 -14.95
C LYS A 484 -2.97 -12.75 -14.33
N LEU A 485 -2.53 -12.64 -13.08
CA LEU A 485 -2.40 -11.36 -12.38
C LEU A 485 -1.34 -10.45 -13.03
N LEU A 486 -0.17 -10.99 -13.39
CA LEU A 486 0.88 -10.22 -14.04
C LEU A 486 0.44 -9.74 -15.43
N THR A 487 -0.20 -10.59 -16.22
CA THR A 487 -0.70 -10.20 -17.54
C THR A 487 -1.77 -9.12 -17.43
N HIS A 488 -2.68 -9.24 -16.46
CA HIS A 488 -3.76 -8.29 -16.25
C HIS A 488 -3.25 -6.93 -15.76
N TYR A 489 -2.44 -6.91 -14.69
CA TYR A 489 -2.02 -5.66 -14.04
C TYR A 489 -0.79 -5.00 -14.66
N LEU A 490 0.09 -5.78 -15.31
CA LEU A 490 1.36 -5.29 -15.83
C LEU A 490 1.46 -5.37 -17.36
N GLY A 491 0.45 -5.94 -18.04
CA GLY A 491 0.37 -6.00 -19.49
C GLY A 491 1.61 -6.64 -20.12
N GLU A 492 2.19 -5.95 -21.10
CA GLU A 492 3.40 -6.40 -21.81
C GLU A 492 4.61 -6.61 -20.88
N SER A 493 4.76 -5.78 -19.84
CA SER A 493 5.81 -5.98 -18.84
C SER A 493 5.61 -7.28 -18.07
N GLY A 494 4.36 -7.61 -17.71
CA GLY A 494 4.00 -8.88 -17.08
C GLY A 494 4.29 -10.07 -17.97
N LYS A 495 3.88 -10.02 -19.24
CA LYS A 495 4.19 -11.06 -20.24
C LYS A 495 5.69 -11.27 -20.39
N LYS A 496 6.48 -10.18 -20.40
CA LYS A 496 7.93 -10.28 -20.52
C LYS A 496 8.59 -10.93 -19.31
N ILE A 497 8.10 -10.65 -18.10
CA ILE A 497 8.54 -11.33 -16.88
C ILE A 497 8.24 -12.83 -16.98
N ILE A 498 7.03 -13.21 -17.41
CA ILE A 498 6.63 -14.61 -17.61
C ILE A 498 7.55 -15.30 -18.64
N GLU A 499 7.86 -14.64 -19.76
CA GLU A 499 8.81 -15.18 -20.75
C GLU A 499 10.21 -15.41 -20.17
N ILE A 500 10.70 -14.51 -19.32
CA ILE A 500 12.02 -14.64 -18.67
C ILE A 500 12.02 -15.81 -17.68
N GLU A 501 10.90 -16.07 -17.00
CA GLU A 501 10.81 -17.17 -16.04
C GLU A 501 10.65 -18.55 -16.69
N THR A 502 9.99 -18.60 -17.86
CA THR A 502 9.61 -19.85 -18.54
C THR A 502 10.58 -20.32 -19.63
N LYS A 503 11.54 -19.47 -20.04
CA LYS A 503 12.66 -19.82 -20.91
C LYS A 503 13.88 -20.21 -20.09
#